data_AF-A0A8C6SJS6-F1
#
_entry.id   AF-A0A8C6SJS6-F1
#
_cell.length_a   1.000
_cell.length_b   1.000
_cell.length_c   1.000
_cell.angle_alpha   90.00
_cell.angle_beta   90.00
_cell.angle_gamma   90.00
#
_symmetry.space_group_name_H-M   'P 1'
#
loop_
_entity.id
_entity.type
_entity.pdbx_description
1 polymer ?
#
loop_
_entity_poly.entity_id
_entity_poly.type
_entity_poly.pdbx_seq_one_letter_code
_entity_poly.pdbx_strand_id
1 'polypeptide(L)'
;MQRLSLSVFLATACLFVRAEERTACELSTADLTCGLGQVINIDSADYGRSDHTTCSQGRPSQQLQNVNCASSGATNRMAEMCDGKSHCSVTASNSVFDDPCYGTYKYLQVSYSCKCKAIEQKTVCELSTADLTCGLGQVINIDSADYGRHDRTTCSQGRPSEQLQIVNCASSGATNRVAEMCNGKSHCSVRASNSVFGDPCYGTYKYLQVSYSCKCKALARMVSCEEDTVDLSCHSGKVIRIHRADYGRSDRTTCSQGRPSQQVQTMNCAASTANDHVAQM
;
A
#
# COMPACT_ATOMS: atom_id res chain seq x y z
N MET A 1 -12.51 40.87 31.27
CA MET A 1 -11.42 40.22 30.53
C MET A 1 -11.47 38.72 30.83
N GLN A 2 -12.17 37.93 30.01
CA GLN A 2 -12.18 36.47 30.11
C GLN A 2 -11.20 35.93 29.06
N ARG A 3 -10.18 35.20 29.52
CA ARG A 3 -9.20 34.53 28.65
C ARG A 3 -9.87 33.30 28.01
N LEU A 4 -10.04 33.31 26.69
CA LEU A 4 -10.36 32.09 25.94
C LEU A 4 -9.13 31.20 25.88
N SER A 5 -9.25 30.00 26.43
CA SER A 5 -8.28 28.92 26.27
C SER A 5 -8.49 28.26 24.90
N LEU A 6 -7.56 28.45 23.96
CA LEU A 6 -7.51 27.64 22.74
C LEU A 6 -6.92 26.27 23.08
N SER A 7 -7.78 25.27 23.25
CA SER A 7 -7.39 23.87 23.28
C SER A 7 -7.18 23.41 21.82
N VAL A 8 -5.94 23.45 21.35
CA VAL A 8 -5.56 22.81 20.09
C VAL A 8 -5.63 21.30 20.31
N PHE A 9 -6.74 20.68 19.93
CA PHE A 9 -6.80 19.23 19.78
C PHE A 9 -6.06 18.87 18.48
N LEU A 10 -4.77 18.54 18.61
CA LEU A 10 -4.08 17.72 17.63
C LEU A 10 -4.78 16.36 17.63
N ALA A 11 -5.82 16.21 16.81
CA ALA A 11 -6.22 14.90 16.36
C ALA A 11 -5.06 14.38 15.50
N THR A 12 -4.17 13.63 16.12
CA THR A 12 -3.37 12.65 15.41
C THR A 12 -4.36 11.78 14.65
N ALA A 13 -4.54 12.07 13.37
CA ALA A 13 -5.14 11.13 12.45
C ALA A 13 -4.21 9.92 12.46
N CYS A 14 -4.47 8.97 13.37
CA CYS A 14 -4.02 7.61 13.20
C CYS A 14 -4.39 7.27 11.76
N LEU A 15 -3.37 6.98 10.95
CA LEU A 15 -3.52 6.41 9.62
C LEU A 15 -4.19 5.04 9.80
N PHE A 16 -5.49 5.03 10.07
CA PHE A 16 -6.30 3.82 10.05
C PHE A 16 -6.37 3.42 8.58
N VAL A 17 -5.45 2.55 8.17
CA VAL A 17 -5.61 1.81 6.94
C VAL A 17 -6.91 1.03 7.10
N ARG A 18 -7.94 1.43 6.36
CA ARG A 18 -9.27 0.83 6.47
C ARG A 18 -9.17 -0.59 5.94
N ALA A 19 -9.42 -1.57 6.80
CA ALA A 19 -9.57 -2.95 6.38
C ALA A 19 -10.82 -3.09 5.50
N GLU A 20 -10.67 -3.77 4.38
CA GLU A 20 -11.75 -4.15 3.47
C GLU A 20 -12.12 -5.61 3.71
N GLU A 21 -13.43 -5.89 3.71
CA GLU A 21 -13.94 -7.27 3.80
C GLU A 21 -14.46 -7.76 2.45
N ARG A 22 -14.19 -9.03 2.16
CA ARG A 22 -14.72 -9.76 1.00
C ARG A 22 -15.21 -11.13 1.43
N THR A 23 -16.38 -11.51 0.94
CA THR A 23 -16.99 -12.82 1.16
C THR A 23 -17.23 -13.52 -0.16
N ALA A 24 -16.77 -14.76 -0.27
CA ALA A 24 -17.04 -15.63 -1.41
C ALA A 24 -17.63 -16.96 -0.91
N CYS A 25 -18.82 -17.31 -1.39
CA CYS A 25 -19.40 -18.62 -1.10
C CYS A 25 -18.52 -19.74 -1.65
N GLU A 26 -18.64 -20.95 -1.10
CA GLU A 26 -17.89 -22.11 -1.61
C GLU A 26 -18.10 -22.30 -3.12
N LEU A 27 -16.99 -22.52 -3.83
CA LEU A 27 -16.80 -22.55 -5.29
C LEU A 27 -16.86 -21.19 -6.01
N SER A 28 -17.23 -20.10 -5.33
CA SER A 28 -17.08 -18.74 -5.86
C SER A 28 -15.66 -18.22 -5.69
N THR A 29 -15.32 -17.15 -6.42
CA THR A 29 -14.01 -16.50 -6.35
C THR A 29 -14.09 -15.24 -5.50
N ALA A 30 -13.13 -15.07 -4.59
CA ALA A 30 -12.87 -13.82 -3.89
C ALA A 30 -11.84 -13.01 -4.69
N ASP A 31 -12.28 -11.85 -5.19
CA ASP A 31 -11.44 -10.90 -5.91
C ASP A 31 -11.04 -9.74 -4.99
N LEU A 32 -9.74 -9.64 -4.71
CA LEU A 32 -9.14 -8.58 -3.91
C LEU A 32 -8.38 -7.65 -4.84
N THR A 33 -8.59 -6.33 -4.69
CA THR A 33 -7.93 -5.33 -5.52
C THR A 33 -7.52 -4.13 -4.67
N CYS A 34 -6.30 -3.67 -4.89
CA CYS A 34 -5.80 -2.43 -4.31
C CYS A 34 -5.62 -1.33 -5.36
N GLY A 35 -5.67 -0.08 -4.91
CA GLY A 35 -5.47 1.09 -5.76
C GLY A 35 -4.06 1.17 -6.35
N LEU A 36 -3.83 2.14 -7.25
CA LEU A 36 -2.53 2.33 -7.89
C LEU A 36 -1.40 2.47 -6.86
N GLY A 37 -0.37 1.64 -7.03
CA GLY A 37 0.81 1.67 -6.17
C GLY A 37 0.57 1.10 -4.77
N GLN A 38 -0.58 0.49 -4.52
CA GLN A 38 -0.83 -0.25 -3.30
C GLN A 38 -0.75 -1.75 -3.58
N VAL A 39 -0.40 -2.49 -2.53
CA VAL A 39 -0.38 -3.94 -2.51
C VAL A 39 -1.29 -4.44 -1.40
N ILE A 40 -1.87 -5.61 -1.63
CA ILE A 40 -2.69 -6.34 -0.68
C ILE A 40 -1.82 -6.77 0.48
N ASN A 41 -2.37 -6.61 1.69
CA ASN A 41 -1.88 -7.17 2.93
C ASN A 41 -3.07 -7.86 3.61
N ILE A 42 -3.05 -9.19 3.70
CA ILE A 42 -4.09 -9.95 4.38
C ILE A 42 -3.98 -9.68 5.89
N ASP A 43 -5.08 -9.26 6.49
CA ASP A 43 -5.18 -9.03 7.93
C ASP A 43 -5.77 -10.26 8.64
N SER A 44 -6.79 -10.87 8.04
CA SER A 44 -7.33 -12.16 8.46
C SER A 44 -8.11 -12.83 7.32
N ALA A 45 -8.23 -14.14 7.37
CA ALA A 45 -9.15 -14.89 6.53
C ALA A 45 -9.61 -16.17 7.22
N ASP A 46 -10.85 -16.56 6.94
CA ASP A 46 -11.44 -17.83 7.37
C ASP A 46 -12.21 -18.47 6.21
N TYR A 47 -12.03 -19.78 6.05
CA TYR A 47 -12.83 -20.60 5.13
C TYR A 47 -13.62 -21.60 5.97
N GLY A 48 -14.94 -21.43 6.02
CA GLY A 48 -15.76 -22.14 6.98
C GLY A 48 -17.19 -21.62 7.00
N ARG A 49 -17.81 -21.61 8.18
CA ARG A 49 -19.12 -21.03 8.44
C ARG A 49 -19.18 -20.58 9.89
N SER A 50 -19.49 -19.30 10.08
CA SER A 50 -19.66 -18.62 11.36
C SER A 50 -21.10 -18.16 11.64
N ASP A 51 -21.99 -18.25 10.64
CA ASP A 51 -23.40 -17.88 10.77
C ASP A 51 -24.34 -18.72 9.86
N HIS A 52 -25.65 -18.58 10.08
CA HIS A 52 -26.69 -19.30 9.32
C HIS A 52 -27.17 -18.60 8.04
N THR A 53 -26.81 -17.33 7.82
CA THR A 53 -27.42 -16.47 6.80
C THR A 53 -26.53 -16.24 5.60
N THR A 54 -25.22 -16.11 5.81
CA THR A 54 -24.20 -15.93 4.78
C THR A 54 -24.18 -17.15 3.87
N CYS A 55 -24.29 -16.89 2.56
CA CYS A 55 -24.29 -17.92 1.51
C CYS A 55 -25.36 -19.03 1.73
N SER A 56 -26.53 -18.69 2.28
CA SER A 56 -27.58 -19.65 2.64
C SER A 56 -28.63 -19.90 1.54
N GLN A 57 -28.73 -19.01 0.54
CA GLN A 57 -29.78 -19.08 -0.48
C GLN A 57 -29.75 -20.40 -1.26
N GLY A 58 -30.88 -21.12 -1.25
CA GLY A 58 -31.03 -22.39 -1.96
C GLY A 58 -30.31 -23.58 -1.32
N ARG A 59 -29.75 -23.44 -0.11
CA ARG A 59 -29.03 -24.51 0.59
C ARG A 59 -29.94 -25.26 1.58
N PRO A 60 -29.85 -26.60 1.67
CA PRO A 60 -30.56 -27.38 2.69
C PRO A 60 -30.18 -26.95 4.11
N SER A 61 -31.14 -26.94 5.03
CA SER A 61 -30.93 -26.47 6.40
C SER A 61 -29.84 -27.24 7.16
N GLN A 62 -29.64 -28.52 6.84
CA GLN A 62 -28.61 -29.38 7.43
C GLN A 62 -27.20 -28.88 7.13
N GLN A 63 -26.98 -28.28 5.95
CA GLN A 63 -25.67 -27.74 5.54
C GLN A 63 -25.33 -26.40 6.21
N LEU A 64 -26.28 -25.81 6.93
CA LEU A 64 -26.16 -24.47 7.53
C LEU A 64 -26.08 -24.52 9.06
N GLN A 65 -26.23 -25.69 9.70
CA GLN A 65 -26.32 -25.79 11.17
C GLN A 65 -24.98 -25.57 11.86
N ASN A 66 -23.88 -26.05 11.27
CA ASN A 66 -22.57 -25.92 11.88
C ASN A 66 -21.98 -24.52 11.62
N VAL A 67 -22.13 -23.64 12.62
CA VAL A 67 -21.59 -22.28 12.62
C VAL A 67 -20.30 -22.14 13.43
N ASN A 68 -19.76 -23.27 13.93
CA ASN A 68 -18.46 -23.33 14.58
C ASN A 68 -17.47 -24.03 13.65
N CYS A 69 -17.48 -23.62 12.38
CA CYS A 69 -16.59 -24.16 11.36
C CYS A 69 -15.62 -23.09 10.89
N ALA A 70 -14.33 -23.32 11.16
CA ALA A 70 -13.27 -22.39 10.76
C ALA A 70 -12.04 -23.18 10.34
N SER A 71 -11.30 -22.65 9.36
CA SER A 71 -10.03 -23.22 8.91
C SER A 71 -8.87 -22.48 9.58
N SER A 72 -8.06 -23.20 10.37
CA SER A 72 -6.91 -22.61 11.07
C SER A 72 -5.80 -22.11 10.14
N GLY A 73 -5.79 -22.55 8.87
CA GLY A 73 -4.77 -22.19 7.88
C GLY A 73 -5.18 -21.10 6.90
N ALA A 74 -6.45 -20.68 6.88
CA ALA A 74 -7.00 -19.82 5.83
C ALA A 74 -6.29 -18.46 5.73
N THR A 75 -5.96 -17.83 6.87
CA THR A 75 -5.23 -16.56 6.89
C THR A 75 -3.85 -16.67 6.23
N ASN A 76 -3.04 -17.65 6.65
CA ASN A 76 -1.70 -17.85 6.10
C ASN A 76 -1.76 -18.21 4.62
N ARG A 77 -2.71 -19.07 4.24
CA ARG A 77 -2.90 -19.46 2.84
C ARG A 77 -3.28 -18.26 1.96
N MET A 78 -4.17 -17.39 2.44
CA MET A 78 -4.51 -16.15 1.74
C MET A 78 -3.31 -15.21 1.64
N ALA A 79 -2.54 -15.04 2.72
CA ALA A 79 -1.34 -14.20 2.73
C ALA A 79 -0.31 -14.68 1.69
N GLU A 80 0.00 -15.98 1.66
CA GLU A 80 0.89 -16.59 0.66
C GLU A 80 0.43 -16.33 -0.78
N MET A 81 -0.88 -16.38 -1.01
CA MET A 81 -1.45 -16.22 -2.35
C MET A 81 -1.57 -14.76 -2.78
N CYS A 82 -1.79 -13.82 -1.85
CA CYS A 82 -2.22 -12.46 -2.18
C CYS A 82 -1.29 -11.34 -1.72
N ASP A 83 -0.50 -11.52 -0.66
CA ASP A 83 0.33 -10.44 -0.14
C ASP A 83 1.30 -9.90 -1.19
N GLY A 84 1.46 -8.58 -1.22
CA GLY A 84 2.36 -7.91 -2.15
C GLY A 84 1.82 -7.78 -3.58
N LYS A 85 0.65 -8.35 -3.91
CA LYS A 85 0.00 -8.19 -5.22
C LYS A 85 -0.95 -6.99 -5.23
N SER A 86 -1.13 -6.36 -6.39
CA SER A 86 -2.15 -5.32 -6.58
C SER A 86 -3.55 -5.89 -6.85
N HIS A 87 -3.63 -7.14 -7.33
CA HIS A 87 -4.84 -7.89 -7.60
C HIS A 87 -4.62 -9.37 -7.25
N CYS A 88 -5.60 -10.00 -6.61
CA CYS A 88 -5.56 -11.41 -6.25
C CYS A 88 -6.96 -12.02 -6.37
N SER A 89 -7.06 -13.16 -7.05
CA SER A 89 -8.30 -13.94 -7.18
C SER A 89 -8.08 -15.32 -6.56
N VAL A 90 -8.93 -15.70 -5.61
CA VAL A 90 -8.84 -16.99 -4.92
C VAL A 90 -10.20 -17.67 -4.89
N THR A 91 -10.29 -18.90 -5.40
CA THR A 91 -11.52 -19.70 -5.34
C THR A 91 -11.70 -20.31 -3.95
N ALA A 92 -12.85 -20.06 -3.33
CA ALA A 92 -13.21 -20.57 -2.01
C ALA A 92 -13.52 -22.08 -2.08
N SER A 93 -12.51 -22.94 -1.96
CA SER A 93 -12.67 -24.38 -2.17
C SER A 93 -11.81 -25.23 -1.23
N ASN A 94 -12.26 -26.46 -0.99
CA ASN A 94 -11.52 -27.47 -0.22
C ASN A 94 -10.12 -27.75 -0.81
N SER A 95 -9.92 -27.61 -2.13
CA SER A 95 -8.59 -27.79 -2.73
C SER A 95 -7.59 -26.69 -2.38
N VAL A 96 -8.07 -25.52 -1.93
CA VAL A 96 -7.23 -24.38 -1.54
C VAL A 96 -7.01 -24.33 -0.03
N PHE A 97 -8.06 -24.64 0.75
CA PHE A 97 -8.11 -24.39 2.21
C PHE A 97 -8.37 -25.65 3.06
N ASP A 98 -8.38 -26.83 2.44
CA ASP A 98 -8.89 -28.09 3.00
C ASP A 98 -10.36 -28.02 3.43
N ASP A 99 -10.94 -29.15 3.87
CA ASP A 99 -12.32 -29.18 4.38
C ASP A 99 -12.33 -29.18 5.92
N PRO A 100 -12.59 -28.04 6.57
CA PRO A 100 -12.63 -27.97 8.04
C PRO A 100 -13.88 -28.62 8.64
N CYS A 101 -14.95 -28.84 7.87
CA CYS A 101 -16.22 -29.35 8.40
C CYS A 101 -17.08 -30.01 7.31
N TYR A 102 -16.77 -31.28 7.02
CA TYR A 102 -17.47 -32.07 6.00
C TYR A 102 -19.01 -32.00 6.14
N GLY A 103 -19.70 -31.81 5.02
CA GLY A 103 -21.17 -31.72 4.95
C GLY A 103 -21.75 -30.34 5.29
N THR A 104 -20.93 -29.39 5.73
CA THR A 104 -21.32 -27.99 5.92
C THR A 104 -20.96 -27.19 4.67
N TYR A 105 -21.91 -26.39 4.18
CA TYR A 105 -21.63 -25.48 3.06
C TYR A 105 -20.87 -24.26 3.57
N LYS A 106 -19.70 -23.98 3.00
CA LYS A 106 -18.76 -22.98 3.54
C LYS A 106 -18.77 -21.67 2.74
N TYR A 107 -18.07 -20.67 3.28
CA TYR A 107 -17.69 -19.45 2.59
C TYR A 107 -16.31 -18.99 3.07
N LEU A 108 -15.58 -18.32 2.19
CA LEU A 108 -14.36 -17.61 2.49
C LEU A 108 -14.73 -16.18 2.90
N GLN A 109 -14.31 -15.74 4.09
CA GLN A 109 -14.35 -14.34 4.51
C GLN A 109 -12.92 -13.85 4.68
N VAL A 110 -12.56 -12.75 4.02
CA VAL A 110 -11.21 -12.19 4.01
C VAL A 110 -11.28 -10.72 4.40
N SER A 111 -10.47 -10.35 5.38
CA SER A 111 -10.16 -8.97 5.74
C SER A 111 -8.76 -8.63 5.25
N TYR A 112 -8.62 -7.57 4.46
CA TYR A 112 -7.35 -7.13 3.91
C TYR A 112 -7.21 -5.63 3.90
N SER A 113 -5.98 -5.15 3.88
CA SER A 113 -5.63 -3.75 3.78
C SER A 113 -4.75 -3.48 2.57
N CYS A 114 -4.90 -2.29 2.00
CA CYS A 114 -4.06 -1.83 0.90
C CYS A 114 -2.95 -0.93 1.44
N LYS A 115 -1.70 -1.38 1.30
CA LYS A 115 -0.50 -0.67 1.80
C LYS A 115 0.41 -0.29 0.64
N CYS A 116 1.14 0.81 0.76
CA CYS A 116 2.20 1.12 -0.20
C CYS A 116 3.38 0.15 0.02
N LYS A 117 4.08 -0.23 -1.06
CA LYS A 117 5.15 -1.23 -0.99
C LYS A 117 6.25 -0.76 -0.02
N ALA A 118 6.60 -1.64 0.93
CA ALA A 118 7.55 -1.38 2.00
C ALA A 118 9.01 -1.32 1.50
N ILE A 119 9.90 -0.93 2.41
CA ILE A 119 11.32 -0.62 2.24
C ILE A 119 12.07 -1.69 1.42
N GLU A 120 12.82 -1.24 0.42
CA GLU A 120 13.77 -2.01 -0.37
C GLU A 120 15.21 -1.57 -0.07
N GLN A 121 16.15 -2.52 -0.10
CA GLN A 121 17.58 -2.25 0.03
C GLN A 121 18.31 -2.62 -1.27
N LYS A 122 19.12 -1.69 -1.78
CA LYS A 122 19.94 -1.88 -2.97
C LYS A 122 21.40 -1.64 -2.64
N THR A 123 22.26 -2.62 -2.91
CA THR A 123 23.72 -2.50 -2.80
C THR A 123 24.35 -2.64 -4.17
N VAL A 124 25.22 -1.71 -4.55
CA VAL A 124 26.02 -1.78 -5.78
C VAL A 124 27.47 -1.39 -5.49
N CYS A 125 28.41 -2.08 -6.14
CA CYS A 125 29.84 -1.81 -5.96
C CYS A 125 30.26 -0.48 -6.58
N GLU A 126 31.37 0.09 -6.14
CA GLU A 126 31.96 1.29 -6.74
C GLU A 126 32.16 1.09 -8.26
N LEU A 127 31.79 2.13 -9.01
CA LEU A 127 31.66 2.25 -10.47
C LEU A 127 30.40 1.62 -11.10
N SER A 128 29.59 0.90 -10.33
CA SER A 128 28.28 0.41 -10.77
C SER A 128 27.17 1.45 -10.56
N THR A 129 26.02 1.23 -11.19
CA THR A 129 24.83 2.09 -11.07
C THR A 129 23.75 1.38 -10.26
N ALA A 130 23.21 2.06 -9.26
CA ALA A 130 22.02 1.65 -8.55
C ALA A 130 20.79 2.20 -9.27
N ASP A 131 20.03 1.31 -9.91
CA ASP A 131 18.72 1.63 -10.48
C ASP A 131 17.63 1.34 -9.44
N LEU A 132 16.98 2.41 -8.98
CA LEU A 132 15.88 2.40 -8.03
C LEU A 132 14.57 2.58 -8.82
N THR A 133 13.59 1.71 -8.60
CA THR A 133 12.32 1.75 -9.35
C THR A 133 11.16 1.51 -8.41
N CYS A 134 10.12 2.34 -8.55
CA CYS A 134 8.83 2.14 -7.92
C CYS A 134 7.76 1.86 -8.98
N GLY A 135 6.73 1.11 -8.59
CA GLY A 135 5.62 0.75 -9.46
C GLY A 135 4.78 1.94 -9.90
N LEU A 136 3.83 1.69 -10.80
CA LEU A 136 2.89 2.71 -11.26
C LEU A 136 2.13 3.32 -10.07
N GLY A 137 2.03 4.66 -10.06
CA GLY A 137 1.38 5.40 -8.96
C GLY A 137 2.22 5.55 -7.69
N GLN A 138 3.47 5.08 -7.68
CA GLN A 138 4.39 5.25 -6.55
C GLN A 138 5.52 6.23 -6.88
N VAL A 139 6.18 6.70 -5.83
CA VAL A 139 7.40 7.50 -5.89
C VAL A 139 8.42 6.97 -4.90
N ILE A 140 9.70 7.11 -5.29
CA ILE A 140 10.84 6.79 -4.45
C ILE A 140 10.88 7.78 -3.28
N ASN A 141 11.09 7.23 -2.09
CA ASN A 141 11.43 7.93 -0.88
C ASN A 141 12.68 7.29 -0.28
N ILE A 142 13.81 8.00 -0.29
CA ILE A 142 15.06 7.54 0.29
C ILE A 142 14.95 7.62 1.81
N ASP A 143 15.18 6.48 2.47
CA ASP A 143 15.18 6.36 3.93
C ASP A 143 16.60 6.52 4.47
N SER A 144 17.59 5.89 3.82
CA SER A 144 19.01 6.08 4.11
C SER A 144 19.87 5.71 2.91
N ALA A 145 21.06 6.28 2.80
CA ALA A 145 22.07 5.81 1.88
C ALA A 145 23.48 6.03 2.44
N ASP A 146 24.40 5.14 2.10
CA ASP A 146 25.82 5.33 2.37
C ASP A 146 26.68 4.87 1.20
N TYR A 147 27.75 5.62 0.94
CA TYR A 147 28.80 5.26 0.00
C TYR A 147 30.11 5.10 0.76
N GLY A 148 30.59 3.87 0.86
CA GLY A 148 31.68 3.54 1.77
C GLY A 148 31.93 2.05 1.84
N ARG A 149 32.32 1.57 3.02
CA ARG A 149 32.52 0.14 3.30
C ARG A 149 32.30 -0.12 4.79
N HIS A 150 31.45 -1.09 5.09
CA HIS A 150 31.06 -1.54 6.44
C HIS A 150 31.43 -3.00 6.74
N ASP A 151 31.92 -3.73 5.73
CA ASP A 151 32.34 -5.12 5.89
C ASP A 151 33.39 -5.52 4.82
N ARG A 152 33.99 -6.70 5.00
CA ARG A 152 35.05 -7.23 4.10
C ARG A 152 34.52 -8.10 2.96
N THR A 153 33.24 -8.46 2.95
CA THR A 153 32.68 -9.49 2.07
C THR A 153 31.88 -8.88 0.92
N THR A 154 31.17 -7.79 1.16
CA THR A 154 30.42 -7.00 0.18
C THR A 154 31.38 -6.43 -0.86
N CYS A 155 31.09 -6.70 -2.13
CA CYS A 155 31.88 -6.20 -3.27
C CYS A 155 33.38 -6.56 -3.18
N SER A 156 33.71 -7.75 -2.67
CA SER A 156 35.09 -8.21 -2.44
C SER A 156 35.68 -9.05 -3.58
N GLN A 157 34.85 -9.54 -4.50
CA GLN A 157 35.28 -10.45 -5.55
C GLN A 157 36.37 -9.83 -6.43
N GLY A 158 37.51 -10.51 -6.53
CA GLY A 158 38.67 -10.08 -7.32
C GLY A 158 39.41 -8.85 -6.76
N ARG A 159 39.15 -8.44 -5.51
CA ARG A 159 39.80 -7.27 -4.89
C ARG A 159 41.01 -7.68 -4.03
N PRO A 160 42.13 -6.93 -4.09
CA PRO A 160 43.25 -7.11 -3.17
C PRO A 160 42.83 -6.91 -1.72
N SER A 161 43.46 -7.64 -0.81
CA SER A 161 43.10 -7.65 0.62
C SER A 161 43.20 -6.27 1.28
N GLU A 162 44.12 -5.44 0.79
CA GLU A 162 44.43 -4.09 1.26
C GLU A 162 43.24 -3.15 1.03
N GLN A 163 42.51 -3.34 -0.08
CA GLN A 163 41.33 -2.52 -0.43
C GLN A 163 40.08 -2.85 0.40
N LEU A 164 40.13 -3.91 1.21
CA LEU A 164 39.00 -4.44 1.99
C LEU A 164 39.18 -4.26 3.50
N GLN A 165 40.33 -3.78 3.98
CA GLN A 165 40.63 -3.73 5.42
C GLN A 165 39.82 -2.67 6.18
N ILE A 166 39.61 -1.50 5.58
CA ILE A 166 38.94 -0.36 6.22
C ILE A 166 37.43 -0.53 6.07
N VAL A 167 36.76 -0.86 7.18
CA VAL A 167 35.31 -1.12 7.24
C VAL A 167 34.54 -0.10 8.07
N ASN A 168 35.19 0.97 8.53
CA ASN A 168 34.51 2.10 9.17
C ASN A 168 34.58 3.30 8.22
N CYS A 169 34.12 3.09 6.98
CA CYS A 169 34.17 4.10 5.93
C CYS A 169 32.76 4.45 5.49
N ALA A 170 32.41 5.73 5.60
CA ALA A 170 31.09 6.25 5.24
C ALA A 170 31.23 7.66 4.66
N SER A 171 30.43 7.98 3.64
CA SER A 171 30.38 9.31 3.05
C SER A 171 29.38 10.18 3.79
N SER A 172 29.85 11.32 4.31
CA SER A 172 28.97 12.30 4.94
C SER A 172 28.04 12.91 3.88
N GLY A 173 26.74 12.77 4.10
CA GLY A 173 25.72 13.33 3.20
C GLY A 173 25.28 12.43 2.05
N ALA A 174 25.72 11.17 2.00
CA ALA A 174 25.26 10.21 0.99
C ALA A 174 23.72 10.11 0.94
N THR A 175 23.03 10.00 2.08
CA THR A 175 21.56 10.02 2.16
C THR A 175 20.95 11.24 1.47
N ASN A 176 21.41 12.45 1.82
CA ASN A 176 20.88 13.70 1.24
C ASN A 176 21.12 13.75 -0.26
N ARG A 177 22.31 13.33 -0.70
CA ARG A 177 22.67 13.32 -2.11
C ARG A 177 21.77 12.39 -2.93
N VAL A 178 21.53 11.17 -2.45
CA VAL A 178 20.63 10.22 -3.12
C VAL A 178 19.18 10.73 -3.06
N ALA A 179 18.75 11.31 -1.93
CA ALA A 179 17.42 11.89 -1.76
C ALA A 179 17.15 13.03 -2.75
N GLU A 180 18.08 13.97 -2.90
CA GLU A 180 18.00 15.05 -3.91
C GLU A 180 17.88 14.52 -5.34
N MET A 181 18.61 13.44 -5.63
CA MET A 181 18.60 12.84 -6.96
C MET A 181 17.31 12.04 -7.24
N CYS A 182 16.71 11.40 -6.24
CA CYS A 182 15.73 10.33 -6.45
C CYS A 182 14.33 10.58 -5.87
N ASN A 183 14.18 11.36 -4.79
CA ASN A 183 12.89 11.52 -4.13
C ASN A 183 11.83 12.07 -5.10
N GLY A 184 10.62 11.49 -5.05
CA GLY A 184 9.49 11.91 -5.88
C GLY A 184 9.50 11.35 -7.31
N LYS A 185 10.57 10.65 -7.74
CA LYS A 185 10.64 9.99 -9.05
C LYS A 185 10.10 8.57 -8.97
N SER A 186 9.60 8.04 -10.08
CA SER A 186 9.25 6.62 -10.20
C SER A 186 10.46 5.74 -10.56
N HIS A 187 11.50 6.34 -11.13
CA HIS A 187 12.76 5.69 -11.48
C HIS A 187 13.92 6.67 -11.23
N CYS A 188 15.02 6.17 -10.68
CA CYS A 188 16.24 6.93 -10.44
C CYS A 188 17.47 6.05 -10.60
N SER A 189 18.48 6.52 -11.32
CA SER A 189 19.78 5.85 -11.48
C SER A 189 20.86 6.65 -10.77
N VAL A 190 21.61 6.01 -9.88
CA VAL A 190 22.68 6.64 -9.10
C VAL A 190 23.99 5.88 -9.29
N ARG A 191 25.00 6.56 -9.83
CA ARG A 191 26.33 5.96 -10.02
C ARG A 191 27.12 5.98 -8.70
N ALA A 192 27.52 4.81 -8.22
CA ALA A 192 28.36 4.67 -7.02
C ALA A 192 29.80 5.11 -7.35
N SER A 193 30.12 6.39 -7.16
CA SER A 193 31.41 6.93 -7.58
C SER A 193 31.83 8.14 -6.76
N ASN A 194 33.15 8.37 -6.71
CA ASN A 194 33.73 9.51 -6.01
C ASN A 194 33.28 10.87 -6.58
N SER A 195 32.91 10.93 -7.85
CA SER A 195 32.36 12.16 -8.46
C SER A 195 30.96 12.51 -7.94
N VAL A 196 30.22 11.54 -7.40
CA VAL A 196 28.87 11.76 -6.85
C VAL A 196 28.92 11.99 -5.33
N PHE A 197 29.78 11.24 -4.63
CA PHE A 197 29.78 11.16 -3.16
C PHE A 197 31.07 11.61 -2.47
N GLY A 198 32.09 12.04 -3.24
CA GLY A 198 33.45 12.22 -2.73
C GLY A 198 34.14 10.87 -2.44
N ASP A 199 35.38 10.94 -1.95
CA ASP A 199 36.13 9.74 -1.53
C ASP A 199 36.33 9.74 0.00
N PRO A 200 35.46 9.05 0.76
CA PRO A 200 35.55 9.03 2.23
C PRO A 200 36.72 8.21 2.77
N CYS A 201 37.30 7.30 1.97
CA CYS A 201 38.41 6.45 2.39
C CYS A 201 39.27 6.05 1.18
N TYR A 202 40.22 6.92 0.84
CA TYR A 202 41.13 6.71 -0.27
C TYR A 202 41.84 5.34 -0.18
N GLY A 203 41.94 4.65 -1.32
CA GLY A 203 42.55 3.31 -1.41
C GLY A 203 41.66 2.15 -0.97
N THR A 204 40.48 2.42 -0.41
CA THR A 204 39.47 1.40 -0.09
C THR A 204 38.45 1.31 -1.22
N TYR A 205 38.18 0.08 -1.68
CA TYR A 205 37.13 -0.14 -2.68
C TYR A 205 35.77 -0.04 -1.99
N LYS A 206 34.86 0.81 -2.47
CA LYS A 206 33.61 1.13 -1.78
C LYS A 206 32.40 0.44 -2.43
N TYR A 207 31.25 0.61 -1.81
CA TYR A 207 29.94 0.30 -2.37
C TYR A 207 28.92 1.33 -1.91
N LEU A 208 27.89 1.54 -2.74
CA LEU A 208 26.72 2.32 -2.40
C LEU A 208 25.65 1.36 -1.88
N GLN A 209 25.16 1.60 -0.66
CA GLN A 209 23.99 0.96 -0.11
C GLN A 209 22.87 1.99 0.04
N VAL A 210 21.70 1.71 -0.53
CA VAL A 210 20.52 2.58 -0.48
C VAL A 210 19.35 1.81 0.12
N SER A 211 18.74 2.36 1.16
CA SER A 211 17.45 1.94 1.70
C SER A 211 16.39 2.95 1.23
N TYR A 212 15.35 2.48 0.55
CA TYR A 212 14.29 3.34 0.03
C TYR A 212 12.93 2.67 0.10
N SER A 213 11.87 3.45 0.20
CA SER A 213 10.49 3.01 0.19
C SER A 213 9.75 3.57 -1.02
N CYS A 214 8.77 2.80 -1.52
CA CYS A 214 7.88 3.25 -2.59
C CYS A 214 6.58 3.76 -2.00
N LYS A 215 6.49 5.08 -1.82
CA LYS A 215 5.29 5.73 -1.30
C LYS A 215 4.27 5.87 -2.42
N CYS A 216 3.00 5.61 -2.12
CA CYS A 216 1.94 5.94 -3.06
C CYS A 216 1.93 7.45 -3.29
N LYS A 217 1.79 7.88 -4.53
CA LYS A 217 1.48 9.28 -4.83
C LYS A 217 0.17 9.60 -4.12
N ALA A 218 0.18 10.66 -3.30
CA ALA A 218 -1.06 11.19 -2.76
C ALA A 218 -1.95 11.57 -3.94
N LEU A 219 -3.06 10.84 -4.11
CA LEU A 219 -4.07 11.21 -5.10
C LEU A 219 -4.69 12.52 -4.64
N ALA A 220 -4.78 13.50 -5.54
CA ALA A 220 -5.48 14.73 -5.25
C ALA A 220 -6.96 14.40 -4.97
N ARG A 221 -7.41 14.63 -3.75
CA ARG A 221 -8.84 14.56 -3.41
C ARG A 221 -9.43 15.94 -3.64
N MET A 222 -10.32 16.02 -4.63
CA MET A 222 -11.16 17.19 -4.84
C MET A 222 -12.55 16.90 -4.29
N VAL A 223 -13.14 17.89 -3.62
CA VAL A 223 -14.50 17.83 -3.09
C VAL A 223 -15.23 19.05 -3.61
N SER A 224 -16.41 18.82 -4.16
CA SER A 224 -17.36 19.86 -4.58
C SER A 224 -18.71 19.54 -3.95
N CYS A 225 -19.48 20.56 -3.61
CA CYS A 225 -20.77 20.38 -2.98
C CYS A 225 -21.87 20.15 -4.03
N GLU A 226 -23.03 19.67 -3.58
CA GLU A 226 -24.19 19.50 -4.45
C GLU A 226 -24.52 20.80 -5.19
N GLU A 227 -24.73 20.70 -6.51
CA GLU A 227 -24.96 21.81 -7.47
C GLU A 227 -23.73 22.69 -7.81
N ASP A 228 -22.56 22.43 -7.22
CA ASP A 228 -21.31 23.07 -7.63
C ASP A 228 -20.62 22.28 -8.77
N THR A 229 -19.76 22.96 -9.52
CA THR A 229 -18.93 22.34 -10.57
C THR A 229 -17.46 22.23 -10.13
N VAL A 230 -16.84 21.07 -10.35
CA VAL A 230 -15.39 20.89 -10.18
C VAL A 230 -14.70 20.97 -11.54
N ASP A 231 -13.74 21.89 -11.69
CA ASP A 231 -12.88 21.93 -12.87
C ASP A 231 -11.67 21.02 -12.64
N LEU A 232 -11.58 19.97 -13.43
CA LEU A 232 -10.44 19.06 -13.45
C LEU A 232 -9.52 19.53 -14.59
N SER A 233 -8.41 20.17 -14.24
CA SER A 233 -7.42 20.62 -15.21
C SER A 233 -6.00 20.13 -14.86
N CYS A 234 -5.18 19.94 -15.89
CA CYS A 234 -3.79 19.54 -15.78
C CYS A 234 -2.91 20.45 -16.64
N HIS A 235 -1.68 20.70 -16.19
CA HIS A 235 -0.70 21.44 -17.00
C HIS A 235 -0.38 20.68 -18.29
N SER A 236 0.02 21.42 -19.33
CA SER A 236 0.22 20.93 -20.70
C SER A 236 1.02 19.63 -20.77
N GLY A 237 0.46 18.64 -21.49
CA GLY A 237 1.06 17.31 -21.68
C GLY A 237 0.72 16.28 -20.60
N LYS A 238 -0.08 16.62 -19.59
CA LYS A 238 -0.60 15.67 -18.58
C LYS A 238 -2.07 15.34 -18.83
N VAL A 239 -2.46 14.11 -18.49
CA VAL A 239 -3.85 13.62 -18.61
C VAL A 239 -4.41 13.38 -17.22
N ILE A 240 -5.68 13.71 -17.04
CA ILE A 240 -6.40 13.47 -15.79
C ILE A 240 -6.83 12.02 -15.76
N ARG A 241 -6.54 11.35 -14.64
CA ARG A 241 -6.99 9.99 -14.40
C ARG A 241 -7.78 9.96 -13.11
N ILE A 242 -9.08 9.74 -13.24
CA ILE A 242 -9.97 9.66 -12.09
C ILE A 242 -9.91 8.24 -11.55
N HIS A 243 -9.50 8.11 -10.28
CA HIS A 243 -9.33 6.81 -9.63
C HIS A 243 -10.56 6.39 -8.84
N ARG A 244 -11.23 7.37 -8.27
CA ARG A 244 -12.43 7.20 -7.47
C ARG A 244 -13.21 8.51 -7.50
N ALA A 245 -14.49 8.41 -7.73
CA ALA A 245 -15.48 9.45 -7.62
C ALA A 245 -16.62 8.90 -6.75
N ASP A 246 -16.89 9.57 -5.64
CA ASP A 246 -18.04 9.28 -4.81
C ASP A 246 -18.98 10.48 -4.89
N TYR A 247 -20.27 10.24 -5.09
CA TYR A 247 -21.31 11.25 -4.96
C TYR A 247 -22.18 10.91 -3.74
N GLY A 248 -22.18 11.79 -2.73
CA GLY A 248 -22.89 11.57 -1.48
C GLY A 248 -22.19 12.21 -0.27
N ARG A 249 -22.37 11.64 0.92
CA ARG A 249 -21.84 12.18 2.18
C ARG A 249 -21.21 11.08 3.01
N SER A 250 -19.96 11.30 3.42
CA SER A 250 -19.18 10.41 4.29
C SER A 250 -18.96 10.95 5.72
N ASP A 251 -19.26 12.23 5.95
CA ASP A 251 -19.05 12.89 7.24
C ASP A 251 -20.01 14.10 7.41
N ARG A 252 -20.08 14.64 8.63
CA ARG A 252 -21.00 15.74 8.99
C ARG A 252 -20.47 17.13 8.68
N THR A 253 -19.18 17.26 8.37
CA THR A 253 -18.48 18.54 8.29
C THR A 253 -18.32 19.04 6.86
N THR A 254 -18.05 18.13 5.92
CA THR A 254 -17.86 18.42 4.51
C THR A 254 -19.19 18.90 3.91
N CYS A 255 -19.18 20.05 3.21
CA CYS A 255 -20.38 20.64 2.60
C CYS A 255 -21.57 20.78 3.59
N SER A 256 -21.30 21.31 4.79
CA SER A 256 -22.30 21.46 5.87
C SER A 256 -22.73 22.90 6.12
N GLN A 257 -21.96 23.90 5.65
CA GLN A 257 -22.30 25.31 5.83
C GLN A 257 -23.63 25.64 5.15
N GLY A 258 -24.54 26.27 5.89
CA GLY A 258 -25.86 26.68 5.40
C GLY A 258 -26.88 25.55 5.23
N ARG A 259 -26.53 24.29 5.52
CA ARG A 259 -27.43 23.13 5.36
C ARG A 259 -28.15 22.79 6.68
N PRO A 260 -29.46 22.47 6.66
CA PRO A 260 -30.20 22.01 7.84
C PRO A 260 -29.58 20.77 8.49
N SER A 261 -29.68 20.67 9.82
CA SER A 261 -29.10 19.55 10.59
C SER A 261 -29.61 18.17 10.16
N GLN A 262 -30.84 18.09 9.67
CA GLN A 262 -31.45 16.87 9.14
C GLN A 262 -30.77 16.37 7.85
N GLN A 263 -30.25 17.28 7.02
CA GLN A 263 -29.61 16.96 5.73
C GLN A 263 -28.15 16.48 5.88
N VAL A 264 -27.54 16.66 7.06
CA VAL A 264 -26.13 16.27 7.32
C VAL A 264 -25.98 15.04 8.23
N GLN A 265 -27.10 14.42 8.65
CA GLN A 265 -27.07 13.27 9.56
C GLN A 265 -26.70 11.95 8.88
N THR A 266 -27.09 11.77 7.62
CA THR A 266 -26.83 10.53 6.86
C THR A 266 -25.42 10.54 6.29
N MET A 267 -24.51 9.74 6.85
CA MET A 267 -23.08 9.69 6.49
C MET A 267 -22.68 8.47 5.64
N ASN A 268 -23.64 7.64 5.25
CA ASN A 268 -23.43 6.44 4.43
C ASN A 268 -24.29 6.50 3.16
N CYS A 269 -24.49 7.70 2.60
CA CYS A 269 -25.11 7.82 1.28
C CYS A 269 -23.99 7.94 0.24
N ALA A 270 -23.99 7.00 -0.72
CA ALA A 270 -23.10 7.01 -1.85
C ALA A 270 -23.87 6.49 -3.07
N ALA A 271 -23.84 7.23 -4.18
CA ALA A 271 -24.37 6.74 -5.44
C ALA A 271 -23.44 5.66 -5.99
N SER A 272 -23.98 4.47 -6.27
CA SER A 272 -23.21 3.34 -6.80
C SER A 272 -22.64 3.58 -8.19
N THR A 273 -23.22 4.50 -8.96
CA THR A 273 -22.85 4.80 -10.37
C THR A 273 -21.90 6.00 -10.49
N ALA A 274 -21.48 6.62 -9.38
CA ALA A 274 -20.66 7.83 -9.42
C ALA A 274 -19.33 7.60 -10.16
N ASN A 275 -18.69 6.45 -9.95
CA ASN A 275 -17.47 6.08 -10.68
C ASN A 275 -17.72 5.90 -12.19
N ASP A 276 -18.83 5.24 -12.56
CA ASP A 276 -19.14 4.94 -13.97
C ASP A 276 -19.45 6.21 -14.76
N HIS A 277 -20.23 7.13 -14.18
CA HIS A 277 -20.55 8.41 -14.81
C HIS A 277 -19.32 9.27 -15.04
N VAL A 278 -18.41 9.29 -14.06
CA VAL A 278 -17.20 10.10 -14.13
C VAL A 278 -16.14 9.45 -15.02
N ALA A 279 -16.13 8.12 -15.16
CA ALA A 279 -15.25 7.41 -16.09
C ALA A 279 -15.67 7.53 -17.57
N GLN A 280 -16.91 7.96 -17.84
CA GLN A 280 -17.46 8.17 -19.20
C GLN A 280 -17.23 9.59 -19.73
N MET A 281 -16.68 10.50 -18.92
CA MET A 281 -16.31 11.88 -19.29
C MET A 281 -14.87 11.97 -19.76
#